data_AF-A0A172YHB1-F1
#
_entry.id   AF-A0A172YHB1-F1
#
_cell.length_a   1.000
_cell.length_b   1.000
_cell.length_c   1.000
_cell.angle_alpha   90.00
_cell.angle_beta   90.00
_cell.angle_gamma   90.00
#
_symmetry.space_group_name_H-M   'P 1'
#
loop_
_entity.id
_entity.type
_entity.pdbx_description
1 polymer ?
#
loop_
_entity_poly.entity_id
_entity_poly.type
_entity_poly.pdbx_seq_one_letter_code
_entity_poly.pdbx_strand_id
1 'polypeptide(L)'
;MMLSVGEGEKSALVVGGPHPNEPAGGATAVHLARQLAKDGELRKRLGYRWHFIGSIDPDGLALNDGWLRSPRTLENYLNSFFRPAFIDQPEYTFPLETGDYSFKNSTPENLAWQRALELTRPDYQVSLHGTDYGGVFYIVNRDIPALNDKLVAYPEQVGLTLNAHGEPLAEIATSPRN
;
A
#
# COMPACT_ATOMS: atom_id res chain seq x y z
N MET A 1 -12.41 4.54 5.65
CA MET A 1 -12.33 5.01 7.07
C MET A 1 -10.87 5.19 7.45
N MET A 2 -10.51 6.28 8.15
CA MET A 2 -9.15 6.52 8.65
C MET A 2 -9.12 6.50 10.18
N LEU A 3 -8.19 5.75 10.77
CA LEU A 3 -7.95 5.66 12.22
C LEU A 3 -6.64 6.36 12.58
N SER A 4 -6.60 7.07 13.71
CA SER A 4 -5.36 7.71 14.19
C SER A 4 -4.97 7.23 15.59
N VAL A 5 -3.67 7.07 15.86
CA VAL A 5 -3.12 6.62 17.14
C VAL A 5 -1.85 7.40 17.50
N GLY A 6 -1.79 7.91 18.74
CA GLY A 6 -0.63 8.63 19.27
C GLY A 6 -0.64 10.13 18.97
N GLU A 7 0.32 10.83 19.55
CA GLU A 7 0.41 12.31 19.56
C GLU A 7 1.84 12.79 19.26
N GLY A 8 2.66 11.95 18.63
CA GLY A 8 4.03 12.30 18.28
C GLY A 8 4.11 13.49 17.32
N GLU A 9 5.23 14.20 17.34
CA GLU A 9 5.45 15.39 16.50
C GLU A 9 5.51 15.05 15.01
N LYS A 10 6.01 13.85 14.67
CA LYS A 10 6.05 13.37 13.29
C LYS A 10 4.74 12.70 12.90
N SER A 11 4.39 12.75 11.62
CA SER A 11 3.17 12.16 11.09
C SER A 11 3.49 10.96 10.19
N ALA A 12 2.80 9.83 10.39
CA ALA A 12 2.94 8.63 9.56
C ALA A 12 1.58 8.20 9.00
N LEU A 13 1.51 7.92 7.70
CA LEU A 13 0.31 7.39 7.03
C LEU A 13 0.58 5.99 6.48
N VAL A 14 -0.16 5.01 6.97
CA VAL A 14 -0.11 3.61 6.51
C VAL A 14 -1.39 3.31 5.76
N VAL A 15 -1.26 2.89 4.51
CA VAL A 15 -2.39 2.56 3.62
C VAL A 15 -2.32 1.07 3.29
N GLY A 16 -3.41 0.36 3.55
CA GLY A 16 -3.59 -1.04 3.17
C GLY A 16 -4.69 -1.18 2.12
N GLY A 17 -4.79 -2.39 1.55
CA GLY A 17 -5.74 -2.71 0.48
C GLY A 17 -5.74 -1.72 -0.69
N PRO A 18 -4.56 -1.34 -1.24
CA PRO A 18 -4.47 -0.53 -2.45
C PRO A 18 -5.14 -1.18 -3.66
N HIS A 19 -5.05 -2.51 -3.71
CA HIS A 19 -5.82 -3.35 -4.61
C HIS A 19 -6.73 -4.28 -3.79
N PRO A 20 -7.97 -4.52 -4.24
CA PRO A 20 -8.96 -5.20 -3.41
C PRO A 20 -8.67 -6.69 -3.21
N ASN A 21 -7.88 -7.31 -4.08
CA ASN A 21 -7.45 -8.71 -3.95
C ASN A 21 -6.21 -8.89 -3.03
N GLU A 22 -5.68 -7.81 -2.43
CA GLU A 22 -4.45 -7.82 -1.63
C GLU A 22 -4.72 -7.52 -0.13
N PRO A 23 -5.40 -8.42 0.61
CA PRO A 23 -5.89 -8.14 1.97
C PRO A 23 -4.78 -8.07 3.03
N ALA A 24 -3.60 -8.61 2.76
CA ALA A 24 -2.53 -8.75 3.74
C ALA A 24 -2.04 -7.39 4.27
N GLY A 25 -1.94 -6.38 3.40
CA GLY A 25 -1.56 -5.02 3.79
C GLY A 25 -2.56 -4.39 4.74
N GLY A 26 -3.86 -4.55 4.47
CA GLY A 26 -4.92 -4.05 5.34
C GLY A 26 -4.95 -4.73 6.72
N ALA A 27 -4.80 -6.05 6.74
CA ALA A 27 -4.68 -6.81 7.99
C ALA A 27 -3.46 -6.36 8.82
N THR A 28 -2.33 -6.09 8.16
CA THR A 28 -1.09 -5.60 8.79
C THR A 28 -1.28 -4.21 9.37
N ALA A 29 -1.92 -3.29 8.64
CA ALA A 29 -2.25 -1.95 9.12
C ALA A 29 -3.11 -1.98 10.39
N VAL A 30 -4.16 -2.80 10.40
CA VAL A 30 -5.03 -2.99 11.58
C VAL A 30 -4.27 -3.63 12.75
N HIS A 31 -3.40 -4.60 12.48
CA HIS A 31 -2.56 -5.20 13.51
C HIS A 31 -1.63 -4.16 14.15
N LEU A 32 -0.91 -3.38 13.34
CA LEU A 32 0.00 -2.34 13.82
C LEU A 32 -0.74 -1.27 14.63
N ALA A 33 -1.90 -0.82 14.16
CA ALA A 33 -2.74 0.13 14.90
C ALA A 33 -3.12 -0.41 16.29
N ARG A 34 -3.46 -1.70 16.40
CA ARG A 34 -3.76 -2.35 17.69
C ARG A 34 -2.54 -2.45 18.60
N GLN A 35 -1.35 -2.76 18.06
CA GLN A 35 -0.11 -2.79 18.85
C GLN A 35 0.18 -1.40 19.42
N LEU A 36 0.16 -0.37 18.56
CA LEU A 36 0.40 1.00 18.97
C LEU A 36 -0.65 1.50 19.95
N ALA A 37 -1.92 1.09 19.84
CA ALA A 37 -2.97 1.48 20.78
C ALA A 37 -2.70 0.95 22.20
N LYS A 38 -2.12 -0.27 22.31
CA LYS A 38 -1.85 -0.95 23.57
C LYS A 38 -0.48 -0.58 24.18
N ASP A 39 0.50 -0.24 23.36
CA ASP A 39 1.87 -0.03 23.79
C ASP A 39 2.28 1.45 23.74
N GLY A 40 2.20 2.11 24.91
CA GLY A 40 2.60 3.50 25.07
C GLY A 40 4.10 3.74 24.90
N GLU A 41 4.95 2.79 25.28
CA GLU A 41 6.40 2.92 25.15
C GLU A 41 6.85 2.78 23.70
N LEU A 42 6.21 1.87 22.94
CA LEU A 42 6.38 1.80 21.49
C LEU A 42 6.04 3.13 20.81
N ARG A 43 4.92 3.76 21.19
CA ARG A 43 4.53 5.08 20.65
C ARG A 43 5.58 6.14 20.97
N LYS A 44 6.04 6.22 22.22
CA LYS A 44 7.09 7.18 22.63
C LYS A 44 8.39 6.96 21.86
N ARG A 45 8.84 5.71 21.75
CA ARG A 45 10.08 5.33 21.05
C ARG A 45 10.04 5.68 19.58
N LEU A 46 8.90 5.48 18.91
CA LEU A 46 8.76 5.81 17.49
C LEU A 46 8.54 7.30 17.26
N GLY A 47 7.84 8.00 18.16
CA GLY A 47 7.68 9.45 18.11
C GLY A 47 6.75 9.97 17.01
N TYR A 48 5.90 9.10 16.45
CA TYR A 48 4.93 9.44 15.41
C TYR A 48 3.49 9.50 15.96
N ARG A 49 2.70 10.42 15.42
CA ARG A 49 1.25 10.28 15.29
C ARG A 49 0.97 9.45 14.05
N TRP A 50 0.32 8.31 14.24
CA TRP A 50 0.07 7.34 13.19
C TRP A 50 -1.35 7.46 12.66
N HIS A 51 -1.51 7.34 11.35
CA HIS A 51 -2.77 7.36 10.63
C HIS A 51 -2.86 6.09 9.76
N PHE A 52 -4.01 5.43 9.78
CA PHE A 52 -4.21 4.14 9.12
C PHE A 52 -5.46 4.17 8.24
N ILE A 53 -5.30 3.76 6.99
CA ILE A 53 -6.41 3.40 6.09
C ILE A 53 -6.30 1.89 5.88
N GLY A 54 -7.26 1.12 6.41
CA GLY A 54 -7.19 -0.36 6.35
C GLY A 54 -7.42 -0.93 4.95
N SER A 55 -8.20 -0.24 4.14
CA SER A 55 -8.43 -0.52 2.72
C SER A 55 -8.81 0.79 2.06
N ILE A 56 -8.14 1.15 0.96
CA ILE A 56 -8.54 2.33 0.17
C ILE A 56 -9.67 1.98 -0.81
N ASP A 57 -9.77 0.72 -1.24
CA ASP A 57 -10.86 0.18 -2.06
C ASP A 57 -11.77 -0.77 -1.25
N PRO A 58 -12.59 -0.24 -0.31
CA PRO A 58 -13.43 -1.08 0.54
C PRO A 58 -14.55 -1.80 -0.23
N ASP A 59 -15.04 -1.19 -1.32
CA ASP A 59 -16.11 -1.77 -2.14
C ASP A 59 -15.57 -2.93 -2.99
N GLY A 60 -14.40 -2.76 -3.62
CA GLY A 60 -13.71 -3.84 -4.29
C GLY A 60 -13.31 -4.96 -3.33
N LEU A 61 -12.87 -4.61 -2.10
CA LEU A 61 -12.56 -5.61 -1.08
C LEU A 61 -13.80 -6.43 -0.70
N ALA A 62 -14.97 -5.80 -0.59
CA ALA A 62 -16.22 -6.50 -0.31
C ALA A 62 -16.62 -7.47 -1.43
N LEU A 63 -16.31 -7.16 -2.70
CA LEU A 63 -16.51 -8.08 -3.82
C LEU A 63 -15.60 -9.32 -3.76
N ASN A 64 -14.52 -9.28 -2.98
CA ASN A 64 -13.63 -10.41 -2.73
C ASN A 64 -14.05 -11.26 -1.51
N ASP A 65 -15.15 -10.95 -0.81
CA ASP A 65 -15.59 -11.66 0.40
C ASP A 65 -15.74 -13.18 0.17
N GLY A 66 -16.10 -13.59 -1.04
CA GLY A 66 -16.30 -14.98 -1.42
C GLY A 66 -15.07 -15.86 -1.20
N TRP A 67 -13.85 -15.38 -1.50
CA TRP A 67 -12.63 -16.14 -1.22
C TRP A 67 -12.00 -15.78 0.13
N LEU A 68 -12.15 -14.54 0.59
CA LEU A 68 -11.61 -14.09 1.88
C LEU A 68 -12.22 -14.84 3.07
N ARG A 69 -13.50 -15.23 2.95
CA ARG A 69 -14.26 -15.94 4.00
C ARG A 69 -14.34 -17.45 3.79
N SER A 70 -13.75 -17.96 2.71
CA SER A 70 -13.75 -19.38 2.35
C SER A 70 -12.42 -20.05 2.70
N PRO A 71 -12.36 -21.40 2.72
CA PRO A 71 -11.08 -22.11 2.80
C PRO A 71 -10.12 -21.63 1.71
N ARG A 72 -8.84 -21.50 2.05
CA ARG A 72 -7.79 -20.99 1.15
C ARG A 72 -7.41 -22.05 0.11
N THR A 73 -8.19 -22.14 -0.95
CA THR A 73 -7.94 -22.99 -2.13
C THR A 73 -7.83 -22.12 -3.38
N LEU A 74 -7.09 -22.58 -4.38
CA LEU A 74 -6.99 -21.88 -5.67
C LEU A 74 -8.36 -21.75 -6.34
N GLU A 75 -9.21 -22.77 -6.23
CA GLU A 75 -10.58 -22.75 -6.75
C GLU A 75 -11.43 -21.63 -6.12
N ASN A 76 -11.43 -21.53 -4.79
CA ASN A 76 -12.20 -20.47 -4.10
C ASN A 76 -11.67 -19.09 -4.47
N TYR A 77 -10.33 -18.94 -4.55
CA TYR A 77 -9.69 -17.70 -5.00
C TYR A 77 -10.18 -17.31 -6.40
N LEU A 78 -10.03 -18.18 -7.39
CA LEU A 78 -10.37 -17.89 -8.78
C LEU A 78 -11.87 -17.64 -8.99
N ASN A 79 -12.75 -18.36 -8.30
CA ASN A 79 -14.20 -18.22 -8.44
C ASN A 79 -14.78 -16.93 -7.84
N SER A 80 -14.05 -16.27 -6.94
CA SER A 80 -14.50 -15.04 -6.26
C SER A 80 -13.51 -13.89 -6.37
N PHE A 81 -12.51 -14.01 -7.25
CA PHE A 81 -11.52 -12.97 -7.47
C PHE A 81 -12.17 -11.75 -8.11
N PHE A 82 -11.93 -10.58 -7.51
CA PHE A 82 -12.27 -9.31 -8.11
C PHE A 82 -11.07 -8.37 -8.07
N ARG A 83 -10.74 -7.79 -9.22
CA ARG A 83 -9.84 -6.65 -9.34
C ARG A 83 -10.37 -5.74 -10.45
N PRO A 84 -10.56 -4.43 -10.18
CA PRO A 84 -11.11 -3.53 -11.18
C PRO A 84 -10.07 -3.26 -12.28
N ALA A 85 -10.54 -2.70 -13.40
CA ALA A 85 -9.65 -2.22 -14.44
C ALA A 85 -8.67 -1.17 -13.88
N PHE A 86 -7.51 -1.03 -14.50
CA PHE A 86 -6.45 -0.14 -13.99
C PHE A 86 -6.92 1.31 -13.80
N ILE A 87 -7.76 1.82 -14.70
CA ILE A 87 -8.33 3.18 -14.65
C ILE A 87 -9.31 3.40 -13.49
N ASP A 88 -9.76 2.32 -12.85
CA ASP A 88 -10.71 2.33 -11.73
C ASP A 88 -10.01 1.92 -10.41
N GLN A 89 -8.71 1.62 -10.43
CA GLN A 89 -7.94 1.27 -9.23
C GLN A 89 -7.52 2.56 -8.49
N PRO A 90 -7.89 2.74 -7.21
CA PRO A 90 -7.66 4.01 -6.53
C PRO A 90 -6.21 4.49 -6.52
N GLU A 91 -5.23 3.60 -6.34
CA GLU A 91 -3.81 3.99 -6.34
C GLU A 91 -3.32 4.55 -7.68
N TYR A 92 -3.89 4.09 -8.80
CA TYR A 92 -3.50 4.53 -10.13
C TYR A 92 -4.32 5.72 -10.66
N THR A 93 -5.24 6.26 -9.85
CA THR A 93 -6.08 7.41 -10.23
C THR A 93 -5.71 8.71 -9.53
N PHE A 94 -4.51 8.79 -8.96
CA PHE A 94 -3.95 10.09 -8.55
C PHE A 94 -3.79 10.99 -9.78
N PRO A 95 -4.09 12.30 -9.68
CA PRO A 95 -3.84 13.22 -10.77
C PRO A 95 -2.35 13.24 -11.13
N LEU A 96 -2.04 13.05 -12.41
CA LEU A 96 -0.68 13.02 -12.92
C LEU A 96 -0.60 13.84 -14.20
N GLU A 97 0.37 14.74 -14.25
CA GLU A 97 0.76 15.53 -15.43
C GLU A 97 2.25 15.28 -15.68
N THR A 98 2.58 14.57 -16.76
CA THR A 98 3.98 14.29 -17.12
C THR A 98 4.15 14.18 -18.63
N GLY A 99 4.97 15.07 -19.22
CA GLY A 99 5.11 15.17 -20.67
C GLY A 99 3.77 15.39 -21.36
N ASP A 100 3.43 14.49 -22.30
CA ASP A 100 2.15 14.50 -23.03
C ASP A 100 1.05 13.67 -22.34
N TYR A 101 1.32 13.13 -21.14
CA TYR A 101 0.36 12.34 -20.36
C TYR A 101 -0.31 13.22 -19.29
N SER A 102 -1.64 13.28 -19.35
CA SER A 102 -2.50 13.94 -18.37
C SER A 102 -3.59 12.96 -17.91
N PHE A 103 -3.70 12.76 -16.61
CA PHE A 103 -4.80 12.02 -15.99
C PHE A 103 -5.38 12.83 -14.83
N LYS A 104 -6.70 13.04 -14.84
CA LYS A 104 -7.42 13.84 -13.83
C LYS A 104 -8.68 13.17 -13.28
N ASN A 105 -8.94 11.94 -13.66
CA ASN A 105 -10.17 11.23 -13.30
C ASN A 105 -9.96 10.41 -12.02
N SER A 106 -9.79 11.09 -10.89
CA SER A 106 -9.68 10.41 -9.59
C SER A 106 -10.99 9.73 -9.21
N THR A 107 -10.89 8.47 -8.76
CA THR A 107 -12.01 7.77 -8.12
C THR A 107 -12.39 8.44 -6.79
N PRO A 108 -13.62 8.25 -6.28
CA PRO A 108 -14.01 8.72 -4.95
C PRO A 108 -13.06 8.25 -3.83
N GLU A 109 -12.59 7.02 -3.92
CA GLU A 109 -11.60 6.39 -3.02
C GLU A 109 -10.27 7.13 -3.09
N ASN A 110 -9.79 7.44 -4.30
CA ASN A 110 -8.56 8.20 -4.47
C ASN A 110 -8.70 9.63 -3.93
N LEU A 111 -9.83 10.30 -4.15
CA LEU A 111 -10.11 11.62 -3.57
C LEU A 111 -10.08 11.57 -2.02
N ALA A 112 -10.58 10.48 -1.42
CA ALA A 112 -10.46 10.27 0.01
C ALA A 112 -9.00 10.07 0.47
N TRP A 113 -8.17 9.39 -0.32
CA TRP A 113 -6.73 9.29 -0.07
C TRP A 113 -6.05 10.65 -0.15
N GLN A 114 -6.28 11.42 -1.22
CA GLN A 114 -5.77 12.79 -1.36
C GLN A 114 -6.14 13.64 -0.15
N ARG A 115 -7.41 13.57 0.29
CA ARG A 115 -7.84 14.29 1.50
C ARG A 115 -7.12 13.82 2.76
N ALA A 116 -6.84 12.53 2.91
CA ALA A 116 -6.05 12.02 4.02
C ALA A 116 -4.61 12.56 4.00
N LEU A 117 -3.98 12.68 2.83
CA LEU A 117 -2.65 13.29 2.69
C LEU A 117 -2.67 14.77 3.11
N GLU A 118 -3.68 15.53 2.70
CA GLU A 118 -3.84 16.93 3.09
C GLU A 118 -4.01 17.11 4.61
N LEU A 119 -4.83 16.26 5.22
CA LEU A 119 -5.14 16.31 6.66
C LEU A 119 -3.95 15.89 7.52
N THR A 120 -3.21 14.87 7.07
CA THR A 120 -2.18 14.23 7.89
C THR A 120 -0.78 14.78 7.63
N ARG A 121 -0.51 15.29 6.41
CA ARG A 121 0.79 15.79 5.95
C ARG A 121 1.94 14.88 6.41
N PRO A 122 1.96 13.60 6.00
CA PRO A 122 2.83 12.60 6.59
C PRO A 122 4.30 12.88 6.27
N ASP A 123 5.17 12.76 7.27
CA ASP A 123 6.63 12.68 7.09
C ASP A 123 7.05 11.32 6.51
N TYR A 124 6.20 10.30 6.72
CA TYR A 124 6.37 8.94 6.25
C TYR A 124 5.04 8.37 5.76
N GLN A 125 5.01 7.90 4.52
CA GLN A 125 3.89 7.17 3.97
C GLN A 125 4.35 5.80 3.48
N VAL A 126 3.51 4.78 3.69
CA VAL A 126 3.67 3.47 3.07
C VAL A 126 2.33 2.94 2.57
N SER A 127 2.29 2.50 1.31
CA SER A 127 1.22 1.67 0.76
C SER A 127 1.64 0.20 0.88
N LEU A 128 0.84 -0.60 1.56
CA LEU A 128 1.13 -2.01 1.83
C LEU A 128 0.39 -2.89 0.82
N HIS A 129 1.15 -3.42 -0.13
CA HIS A 129 0.67 -4.32 -1.17
C HIS A 129 0.83 -5.80 -0.80
N GLY A 130 0.14 -6.65 -1.54
CA GLY A 130 0.35 -8.08 -1.59
C GLY A 130 0.81 -8.50 -2.99
N THR A 131 1.54 -9.61 -3.07
CA THR A 131 1.80 -10.26 -4.35
C THR A 131 1.39 -11.72 -4.28
N ASP A 132 0.76 -12.20 -5.35
CA ASP A 132 0.40 -13.62 -5.49
C ASP A 132 1.65 -14.47 -5.77
N TYR A 133 2.66 -13.90 -6.44
CA TYR A 133 3.90 -14.58 -6.83
C TYR A 133 5.08 -13.59 -6.99
N GLY A 134 6.31 -14.09 -6.97
CA GLY A 134 7.49 -13.33 -7.42
C GLY A 134 8.36 -12.76 -6.31
N GLY A 135 7.91 -12.74 -5.05
CA GLY A 135 8.70 -12.27 -3.90
C GLY A 135 8.48 -10.79 -3.55
N VAL A 136 9.23 -10.31 -2.57
CA VAL A 136 9.10 -8.95 -2.02
C VAL A 136 9.82 -7.95 -2.91
N PHE A 137 9.19 -6.82 -3.22
CA PHE A 137 9.86 -5.66 -3.81
C PHE A 137 9.41 -4.38 -3.11
N TYR A 138 10.13 -3.30 -3.38
CA TYR A 138 9.88 -1.99 -2.80
C TYR A 138 9.88 -0.93 -3.91
N ILE A 139 8.89 -0.06 -3.90
CA ILE A 139 8.89 1.18 -4.69
C ILE A 139 9.15 2.33 -3.71
N VAL A 140 10.24 3.06 -3.95
CA VAL A 140 10.64 4.21 -3.11
C VAL A 140 10.60 5.48 -3.95
N ASN A 141 10.12 6.57 -3.35
CA ASN A 141 10.01 7.86 -4.04
C ASN A 141 11.33 8.63 -4.15
N ARG A 142 12.37 8.17 -3.47
CA ARG A 142 13.72 8.76 -3.47
C ARG A 142 14.75 7.69 -3.17
N ASP A 143 15.92 7.84 -3.76
CA ASP A 143 17.08 7.02 -3.44
C ASP A 143 17.64 7.44 -2.07
N ILE A 144 17.52 6.55 -1.07
CA ILE A 144 18.15 6.72 0.24
C ILE A 144 19.02 5.48 0.48
N PRO A 145 20.35 5.55 0.22
CA PRO A 145 21.22 4.37 0.23
C PRO A 145 21.11 3.54 1.53
N ALA A 146 21.18 4.20 2.69
CA ALA A 146 21.09 3.52 3.98
C ALA A 146 19.73 2.85 4.27
N LEU A 147 18.65 3.30 3.62
CA LEU A 147 17.35 2.64 3.68
C LEU A 147 17.31 1.49 2.69
N ASN A 148 17.80 1.70 1.46
CA ASN A 148 17.83 0.68 0.42
C ASN A 148 18.61 -0.56 0.89
N ASP A 149 19.78 -0.38 1.51
CA ASP A 149 20.58 -1.48 2.06
C ASP A 149 19.77 -2.34 3.05
N LYS A 150 18.96 -1.68 3.90
CA LYS A 150 18.08 -2.38 4.84
C LYS A 150 16.93 -3.09 4.13
N LEU A 151 16.30 -2.44 3.14
CA LEU A 151 15.20 -3.02 2.38
C LEU A 151 15.67 -4.23 1.55
N VAL A 152 16.88 -4.20 0.98
CA VAL A 152 17.46 -5.32 0.25
C VAL A 152 17.78 -6.49 1.19
N ALA A 153 18.31 -6.23 2.37
CA ALA A 153 18.68 -7.28 3.32
C ALA A 153 17.49 -7.90 4.08
N TYR A 154 16.39 -7.15 4.27
CA TYR A 154 15.31 -7.56 5.15
C TYR A 154 14.54 -8.82 4.70
N PRO A 155 14.19 -9.01 3.40
CA PRO A 155 13.50 -10.22 2.95
C PRO A 155 14.19 -11.52 3.38
N GLU A 156 15.51 -11.61 3.22
CA GLU A 156 16.29 -12.79 3.60
C GLU A 156 16.17 -13.08 5.11
N GLN A 157 16.20 -12.05 5.95
CA GLN A 157 16.09 -12.17 7.41
C GLN A 157 14.76 -12.77 7.88
N VAL A 158 13.72 -12.64 7.06
CA VAL A 158 12.38 -13.18 7.33
C VAL A 158 12.02 -14.39 6.45
N GLY A 159 13.00 -14.96 5.74
CA GLY A 159 12.82 -16.14 4.91
C GLY A 159 12.03 -15.90 3.62
N LEU A 160 12.08 -14.67 3.09
CA LEU A 160 11.42 -14.27 1.84
C LEU A 160 12.46 -13.94 0.76
N THR A 161 12.08 -14.15 -0.50
CA THR A 161 12.91 -13.79 -1.66
C THR A 161 12.67 -12.34 -2.06
N LEU A 162 13.74 -11.59 -2.32
CA LEU A 162 13.67 -10.26 -2.95
C LEU A 162 13.44 -10.41 -4.47
N ASN A 163 12.43 -9.73 -4.99
CA ASN A 163 12.22 -9.52 -6.42
C ASN A 163 12.96 -8.25 -6.86
N ALA A 164 14.12 -8.41 -7.52
CA ALA A 164 14.92 -7.30 -8.00
C ALA A 164 14.34 -6.61 -9.26
N HIS A 165 13.34 -7.20 -9.91
CA HIS A 165 12.73 -6.63 -11.13
C HIS A 165 11.54 -5.71 -10.81
N GLY A 166 10.94 -5.82 -9.62
CA GLY A 166 9.77 -5.03 -9.23
C GLY A 166 8.54 -5.28 -10.11
N GLU A 167 7.77 -4.23 -10.39
CA GLU A 167 6.67 -4.28 -11.37
C GLU A 167 7.22 -4.13 -12.80
N PRO A 168 6.90 -5.06 -13.73
CA PRO A 168 7.48 -5.08 -15.08
C PRO A 168 7.23 -3.82 -15.93
N LEU A 169 6.29 -2.95 -15.53
CA LEU A 169 5.93 -1.72 -16.24
C LEU A 169 6.79 -0.51 -15.85
N ALA A 170 7.67 -0.62 -14.85
CA ALA A 170 8.56 0.46 -14.43
C ALA A 170 9.61 0.85 -15.49
N GLU A 171 9.87 -0.01 -16.49
CA GLU A 171 10.85 0.24 -17.56
C GLU A 171 10.32 1.08 -18.74
N ILE A 172 9.07 1.57 -18.71
CA ILE A 172 8.50 2.36 -19.82
C ILE A 172 9.20 3.73 -20.01
N ALA A 173 10.03 4.19 -19.08
CA ALA A 173 10.65 5.51 -19.12
C ALA A 173 12.08 5.60 -19.72
N THR A 174 12.73 4.50 -20.11
CA THR A 174 14.15 4.55 -20.53
C THR A 174 14.47 4.00 -21.91
N SER A 175 13.50 3.51 -22.69
CA SER A 175 13.77 3.13 -24.07
C SER A 175 13.71 4.36 -24.99
N PRO A 176 14.83 4.77 -25.65
CA PRO A 176 14.75 5.80 -26.68
C PRO A 176 13.90 5.24 -27.82
N ARG A 177 12.82 5.96 -28.16
CA ARG A 177 12.00 5.66 -29.34
C ARG A 177 12.89 5.79 -30.59
N ASN A 178 13.13 4.66 -31.26
CA ASN A 178 13.64 4.63 -32.64
C ASN A 178 12.57 5.15 -33.61
#